data_AF-A0A1V5KIU0-F1
#
_entry.id   AF-A0A1V5KIU0-F1
#
_cell.length_a   1.000
_cell.length_b   1.000
_cell.length_c   1.000
_cell.angle_alpha   90.00
_cell.angle_beta   90.00
_cell.angle_gamma   90.00
#
_symmetry.space_group_name_H-M   'P 1'
#
loop_
_entity.id
_entity.type
_entity.pdbx_description
1 polymer ?
#
loop_
_entity_poly.entity_id
_entity_poly.type
_entity_poly.pdbx_seq_one_letter_code
_entity_poly.pdbx_strand_id
1 'polypeptide(L)' 'MITEIRSASPYARALRPGMVILEINGRPSQTIEDARAALQKGINRLYVMHRGTYGFIAIRM' A
#
# COMPACT_ATOMS: atom_id res chain seq x y z
N MET A 1 -3.22 -1.89 -7.85
CA MET A 1 -3.09 -3.29 -7.39
C MET A 1 -1.61 -3.65 -7.35
N ILE A 2 -1.16 -4.39 -6.33
CA ILE A 2 0.20 -4.91 -6.26
C ILE A 2 0.27 -6.17 -7.12
N THR A 3 1.13 -6.14 -8.14
CA THR A 3 1.30 -7.25 -9.08
C THR A 3 2.49 -8.14 -8.73
N GLU A 4 3.55 -7.56 -8.15
CA GLU A 4 4.77 -8.28 -7.79
C GLU A 4 5.44 -7.60 -6.58
N ILE A 5 6.19 -8.38 -5.79
CA ILE A 5 7.08 -7.87 -4.76
C ILE A 5 8.40 -8.63 -4.82
N ARG A 6 9.50 -7.90 -4.90
CA ARG A 6 10.85 -8.47 -4.78
C ARG A 6 11.06 -9.01 -3.37
N SER A 7 11.63 -10.21 -3.25
CA SER A 7 11.89 -10.89 -1.97
C SER A 7 12.76 -10.05 -1.03
N ALA A 8 13.68 -9.25 -1.58
CA ALA A 8 14.56 -8.36 -0.83
C ALA A 8 13.92 -7.01 -0.43
N SER A 9 12.67 -6.75 -0.82
CA SER A 9 11.99 -5.50 -0.48
C SER A 9 11.76 -5.40 1.04
N PRO A 10 12.03 -4.25 1.69
CA PRO A 10 11.71 -4.05 3.09
C PRO A 10 10.20 -4.18 3.39
N TYR A 11 9.37 -4.07 2.35
CA TYR A 11 7.92 -4.19 2.44
C TYR A 11 7.40 -5.61 2.23
N ALA A 12 8.25 -6.58 1.89
CA ALA A 12 7.84 -7.95 1.55
C ALA A 12 7.17 -8.71 2.71
N ARG A 13 7.36 -8.27 3.96
CA ARG A 13 6.68 -8.82 5.13
C ARG A 13 5.22 -8.34 5.27
N ALA A 14 4.93 -7.13 4.79
CA ALA A 14 3.65 -6.47 4.98
C ALA A 14 2.77 -6.53 3.73
N LEU A 15 3.37 -6.38 2.55
CA LEU A 15 2.68 -6.35 1.28
C LEU A 15 2.72 -7.72 0.60
N ARG A 16 1.69 -8.05 -0.18
CA ARG A 16 1.62 -9.27 -1.00
C ARG A 16 1.02 -8.96 -2.37
N PRO A 17 1.41 -9.68 -3.44
CA PRO A 17 0.71 -9.63 -4.72
C PRO A 17 -0.79 -9.92 -4.54
N GLY A 18 -1.63 -9.23 -5.31
CA GLY A 18 -3.08 -9.31 -5.20
C GLY A 18 -3.72 -8.35 -4.20
N MET A 19 -2.92 -7.65 -3.37
CA MET A 19 -3.43 -6.54 -2.55
C MET A 19 -3.77 -5.34 -3.43
N VAL A 20 -4.88 -4.67 -3.13
CA VAL A 20 -5.29 -3.41 -3.76
C VAL A 20 -5.20 -2.31 -2.70
N ILE A 21 -4.35 -1.32 -2.95
CA ILE A 21 -4.28 -0.12 -2.12
C ILE A 21 -5.44 0.78 -2.55
N LEU A 22 -6.27 1.17 -1.58
CA LEU A 22 -7.46 2.01 -1.78
C LEU A 22 -7.18 3.44 -1.32
N GLU A 23 -6.48 3.57 -0.19
CA GLU A 23 -6.08 4.86 0.36
C GLU A 23 -4.65 4.82 0.89
N ILE A 24 -4.00 5.99 0.87
CA ILE A 24 -2.71 6.23 1.49
C ILE A 24 -2.85 7.46 2.37
N ASN A 25 -2.56 7.32 3.67
CA ASN A 25 -2.66 8.39 4.66
C ASN A 25 -4.04 9.09 4.70
N GLY A 26 -5.11 8.32 4.47
CA GLY A 26 -6.50 8.82 4.46
C GLY A 26 -6.89 9.56 3.17
N ARG A 27 -6.07 9.48 2.12
CA ARG A 27 -6.36 10.02 0.79
C ARG A 27 -6.66 8.88 -0.18
N PRO A 28 -7.76 8.93 -0.94
CA PRO A 28 -8.04 7.98 -2.01
C PRO A 28 -6.89 7.91 -3.00
N SER A 29 -6.55 6.70 -3.45
CA SER A 29 -5.52 6.46 -4.44
C SER A 29 -6.13 5.73 -5.63
N GLN A 30 -6.61 6.50 -6.61
CA GLN A 30 -7.22 5.97 -7.84
C GLN A 30 -6.18 5.80 -8.96
N THR A 31 -5.16 6.66 -8.97
CA THR A 31 -4.04 6.63 -9.92
C THR A 31 -2.70 6.37 -9.21
N ILE A 32 -1.67 6.07 -10.01
CA ILE A 32 -0.30 5.91 -9.50
C ILE A 32 0.24 7.26 -9.02
N GLU A 33 -0.15 8.34 -9.68
CA GLU A 33 0.21 9.72 -9.37
C GLU A 33 -0.36 10.12 -8.00
N ASP A 34 -1.64 9.83 -7.73
CA ASP A 34 -2.26 10.05 -6.42
C ASP A 34 -1.53 9.27 -5.33
N ALA A 35 -1.20 8.00 -5.62
CA ALA A 35 -0.49 7.13 -4.70
C ALA A 35 0.85 7.75 -4.31
N ARG A 36 1.60 8.22 -5.30
CA ARG A 36 2.91 8.84 -5.11
C ARG A 36 2.81 10.15 -4.33
N ALA A 37 1.81 10.97 -4.61
CA ALA A 37 1.58 12.25 -3.93
C ALA A 37 1.11 12.09 -2.48
N ALA A 38 0.44 10.98 -2.16
CA ALA A 38 -0.05 10.69 -0.81
C ALA A 38 1.03 10.08 0.10
N LEU A 39 2.13 9.57 -0.44
CA LEU A 39 3.23 9.02 0.33
C LEU A 39 4.08 10.10 1.02
N GLN A 40 4.56 9.79 2.23
CA GLN A 40 5.44 10.67 3.01
C GLN A 40 6.66 9.91 3.56
N LYS A 41 7.73 10.64 3.89
CA LYS A 41 8.82 10.08 4.72
C LYS A 41 8.24 9.74 6.09
N GLY A 42 8.57 8.57 6.65
CA GLY A 42 7.92 8.15 7.89
C GLY A 42 7.04 6.93 7.74
N ILE A 43 6.09 6.84 8.67
CA ILE A 43 5.04 5.83 8.65
C ILE A 43 3.96 6.29 7.65
N ASN A 44 3.54 5.37 6.79
CA ASN A 44 2.41 5.54 5.89
C ASN A 44 1.35 4.50 6.24
N ARG A 45 0.11 4.97 6.45
CA ARG A 45 -1.05 4.10 6.68
C ARG A 45 -1.72 3.82 5.35
N LEU A 46 -1.73 2.56 4.94
CA LEU A 46 -2.38 2.07 3.74
C LEU A 46 -3.72 1.46 4.13
N TYR A 47 -4.80 1.89 3.50
CA TYR A 47 -6.05 1.12 3.51
C TYR A 47 -6.02 0.17 2.31
N VAL A 48 -6.13 -1.13 2.56
CA VAL A 48 -5.98 -2.15 1.53
C VAL A 48 -7.16 -3.11 1.52
N MET A 49 -7.43 -3.66 0.35
CA MET A 49 -8.28 -4.84 0.17
C MET A 49 -7.42 -6.01 -0.31
N HIS A 50 -7.66 -7.20 0.24
CA HIS A 50 -7.04 -8.44 -0.17
C HIS A 50 -8.04 -9.57 -0.07
N ARG A 51 -8.36 -10.20 -1.21
CA ARG A 51 -9.30 -11.34 -1.29
C ARG A 51 -10.65 -11.05 -0.60
N GLY A 52 -11.20 -9.86 -0.80
CA GLY A 52 -12.49 -9.45 -0.22
C GLY A 52 -12.43 -8.99 1.23
N THR A 53 -11.27 -9.10 1.90
CA THR A 53 -11.07 -8.56 3.25
C THR A 53 -10.40 -7.20 3.16
N TYR A 54 -10.87 -6.26 3.98
CA TYR A 54 -10.34 -4.90 4.08
C TYR A 54 -9.56 -4.72 5.37
N GLY A 55 -8.53 -3.90 5.35
CA GLY A 55 -7.74 -3.62 6.54
C GLY A 55 -6.70 -2.53 6.35
N PHE A 56 -6.08 -2.14 7.46
CA PHE A 56 -4.99 -1.17 7.45
C PHE A 56 -3.64 -1.85 7.58
N ILE A 57 -2.66 -1.36 6.82
CA ILE A 57 -1.26 -1.76 6.92
C ILE A 57 -0.43 -0.51 7.13
N ALA A 58 0.50 -0.55 8.09
CA ALA A 58 1.51 0.48 8.25
C ALA A 58 2.80 0.05 7.55
N ILE A 59 3.35 0.92 6.69
CA ILE A 59 4.69 0.74 6.13
C ILE A 59 5.59 1.93 6.50
N ARG A 60 6.90 1.68 6.63
CA ARG A 60 7.89 2.71 6.97
C ARG A 60 8.78 2.96 5.76
N MET A 61 8.74 4.18 5.23
CA MET A 61 9.70 4.67 4.23
C MET A 61 10.77 5.53 4.90
#